data_AF-A0ABD2M601-F1
#
_entry.id   AF-A0ABD2M601-F1
#
_cell.length_a   1.000
_cell.length_b   1.000
_cell.length_c   1.000
_cell.angle_alpha   90.00
_cell.angle_beta   90.00
_cell.angle_gamma   90.00
#
_symmetry.space_group_name_H-M   'P 1'
#
loop_
_entity.id
_entity.type
_entity.pdbx_description
1 polymer ?
#
loop_
_entity_poly.entity_id
_entity_poly.type
_entity_poly.pdbx_seq_one_letter_code
_entity_poly.pdbx_strand_id
1 'polypeptide(L)'
;MALSKLGNLADRMKHLLGTAKLADAYFLVGDGDGKELLSAHKNILVSASDVFEAMFRYDSKNEKPENASADNPVEVPDVEAAAFKVMLSFIYADDLSELDGDNAMAVLCAGGNNFVFNVMNTCFRGR
;
A
#
# COMPACT_ATOMS: atom_id res chain seq x y z
N MET A 1 7.77 -27.85 -14.72
CA MET A 1 8.32 -26.91 -13.72
C MET A 1 7.23 -25.88 -13.38
N ALA A 2 6.76 -25.94 -12.14
CA ALA A 2 5.90 -25.06 -11.32
C ALA A 2 5.12 -23.81 -11.85
N LEU A 3 4.69 -23.71 -13.12
CA LEU A 3 3.74 -22.65 -13.54
C LEU A 3 2.26 -23.08 -13.40
N SER A 4 1.98 -24.38 -13.35
CA SER A 4 0.61 -24.94 -13.37
C SER A 4 -0.06 -25.03 -12.00
N LYS A 5 0.59 -24.59 -10.92
CA LYS A 5 0.14 -24.79 -9.53
C LYS A 5 -0.33 -23.53 -8.81
N LEU A 6 -0.06 -22.34 -9.36
CA LEU A 6 -0.56 -21.08 -8.83
C LEU A 6 -1.52 -20.53 -9.89
N GLY A 7 -2.71 -20.11 -9.48
CA GLY A 7 -3.83 -19.78 -10.35
C GLY A 7 -3.60 -18.64 -11.35
N ASN A 8 -4.61 -17.81 -11.54
CA ASN A 8 -4.51 -16.69 -12.48
C ASN A 8 -3.46 -15.65 -12.00
N LEU A 9 -3.24 -14.58 -12.77
CA LEU A 9 -2.26 -13.55 -12.39
C LEU A 9 -2.56 -12.93 -11.01
N ALA A 10 -3.83 -12.65 -10.73
CA ALA A 10 -4.25 -12.09 -9.45
C ALA A 10 -3.93 -13.05 -8.29
N ASP A 11 -4.19 -14.35 -8.43
CA ASP A 11 -3.85 -15.35 -7.40
C ASP A 11 -2.34 -15.38 -7.12
N ARG A 12 -1.51 -15.25 -8.17
CA ARG A 12 -0.06 -15.18 -8.02
C ARG A 12 0.40 -13.91 -7.31
N MET A 13 -0.22 -12.77 -7.61
CA MET A 13 0.11 -11.49 -6.97
C MET A 13 -0.35 -11.46 -5.51
N LYS A 14 -1.54 -11.99 -5.19
CA LYS A 14 -2.00 -12.18 -3.81
C LYS A 14 -1.06 -13.09 -3.03
N HIS A 15 -0.60 -14.18 -3.64
CA HIS A 15 0.40 -15.06 -3.03
C HIS A 15 1.75 -14.36 -2.82
N LEU A 16 2.20 -13.52 -3.77
CA LEU A 16 3.42 -12.72 -3.62
C LEU A 16 3.31 -11.76 -2.44
N LEU A 17 2.21 -11.01 -2.35
CA LEU A 17 1.91 -10.10 -1.22
C LEU A 17 1.87 -10.86 0.10
N GLY A 18 1.07 -11.94 0.19
CA GLY A 18 0.87 -12.70 1.42
C GLY A 18 2.10 -13.48 1.89
N THR A 19 3.04 -13.81 1.02
CA THR A 19 4.30 -14.48 1.41
C THR A 19 5.46 -13.53 1.67
N ALA A 20 5.32 -12.25 1.35
CA ALA A 20 6.37 -11.23 1.50
C ALA A 20 7.73 -11.60 0.84
N LYS A 21 7.73 -12.54 -0.11
CA LYS A 21 8.97 -13.01 -0.74
C LYS A 21 9.55 -11.94 -1.63
N LEU A 22 10.79 -11.54 -1.36
CA LEU A 22 11.50 -10.46 -2.07
C LEU A 22 10.94 -9.06 -1.76
N ALA A 23 10.21 -8.90 -0.65
CA ALA A 23 9.79 -7.58 -0.20
C ALA A 23 11.01 -6.68 0.05
N ASP A 24 10.91 -5.46 -0.46
CA ASP A 24 11.94 -4.41 -0.39
C ASP A 24 11.36 -3.06 0.04
N ALA A 25 10.10 -3.05 0.48
CA ALA A 25 9.44 -1.94 1.16
C ALA A 25 8.75 -2.44 2.44
N TYR A 26 8.94 -1.72 3.55
CA TYR A 26 8.32 -2.01 4.84
C TYR A 26 7.67 -0.75 5.42
N PHE A 27 6.46 -0.91 5.95
CA PHE A 27 5.64 0.16 6.49
C PHE A 27 5.21 -0.18 7.91
N LEU A 28 5.38 0.73 8.84
CA LEU A 28 4.89 0.63 10.20
C LEU A 28 3.61 1.46 10.30
N VAL A 29 2.46 0.80 10.16
CA VAL A 29 1.15 1.41 9.91
C VAL A 29 0.30 1.40 11.17
N GLY A 30 -0.43 2.49 11.42
CA GLY A 30 -1.28 2.66 12.60
C GLY A 30 -0.54 3.28 13.79
N ASP A 31 -1.27 3.47 14.88
CA ASP A 31 -0.78 4.12 16.10
C ASP A 31 -1.12 3.28 17.35
N GLY A 32 -0.38 3.51 18.44
CA GLY A 32 -0.53 2.83 19.72
C GLY A 32 -0.47 1.31 19.60
N ASP A 33 -1.44 0.64 20.21
CA ASP A 33 -1.56 -0.83 20.20
C ASP A 33 -2.00 -1.40 18.83
N GLY A 34 -2.44 -0.55 17.90
CA GLY A 34 -2.87 -0.92 16.55
C GLY A 34 -1.75 -0.88 15.50
N LYS A 35 -0.50 -0.64 15.92
CA LYS A 35 0.64 -0.48 15.02
C LYS A 35 1.09 -1.84 14.46
N GLU A 36 1.16 -1.95 13.14
CA GLU A 36 1.54 -3.18 12.43
C GLU A 36 2.65 -2.94 11.41
N LEU A 37 3.64 -3.85 11.37
CA LEU A 37 4.67 -3.86 10.33
C LEU A 37 4.17 -4.65 9.11
N LEU A 38 3.97 -3.95 8.01
CA LEU A 38 3.53 -4.50 6.72
C LEU A 38 4.68 -4.46 5.72
N SER A 39 4.73 -5.46 4.84
CA SER A 39 5.77 -5.58 3.81
C SER A 39 5.16 -5.55 2.41
N ALA A 40 5.91 -5.00 1.45
CA ALA A 40 5.49 -4.80 0.07
C ALA A 40 6.70 -4.74 -0.86
N HIS A 41 6.44 -4.48 -2.15
CA HIS A 41 7.43 -4.47 -3.21
C HIS A 41 7.43 -3.11 -3.90
N LYS A 42 8.58 -2.41 -3.87
CA LYS A 42 8.76 -1.05 -4.41
C LYS A 42 8.33 -0.99 -5.88
N ASN A 43 8.75 -1.95 -6.70
CA ASN A 43 8.42 -1.97 -8.14
C ASN A 43 6.90 -2.02 -8.41
N ILE A 44 6.14 -2.75 -7.60
CA ILE A 44 4.68 -2.84 -7.72
C ILE A 44 4.04 -1.53 -7.26
N LEU A 45 4.46 -1.00 -6.11
CA LEU A 45 3.94 0.24 -5.55
C LEU A 45 4.19 1.45 -6.47
N VAL A 46 5.40 1.59 -6.99
CA VAL A 46 5.78 2.65 -7.94
C VAL A 46 4.97 2.55 -9.24
N SER A 47 4.68 1.33 -9.71
CA SER A 47 3.84 1.16 -10.91
C SER A 47 2.38 1.58 -10.71
N ALA A 48 1.92 1.63 -9.46
CA ALA A 48 0.55 1.95 -9.11
C ALA A 48 0.34 3.44 -8.75
N SER A 49 1.37 4.14 -8.26
CA SER A 49 1.25 5.55 -7.88
C SER A 49 2.59 6.30 -7.89
N ASP A 50 2.57 7.49 -8.50
CA ASP A 50 3.70 8.43 -8.48
C ASP A 50 4.04 8.91 -7.06
N VAL A 51 3.12 8.78 -6.09
CA VAL A 51 3.41 9.05 -4.66
C VAL A 51 4.44 8.07 -4.13
N PHE A 52 4.27 6.78 -4.39
CA PHE A 52 5.27 5.76 -4.03
C PHE A 52 6.56 5.95 -4.83
N GLU A 53 6.47 6.40 -6.08
CA GLU A 53 7.65 6.76 -6.86
C GLU A 53 8.45 7.89 -6.22
N ALA A 54 7.80 9.01 -5.86
CA ALA A 54 8.45 10.13 -5.20
C ALA A 54 9.06 9.71 -3.86
N MET A 55 8.32 8.89 -3.10
CA MET A 55 8.72 8.34 -1.81
C MET A 55 10.02 7.52 -1.92
N PHE A 56 10.14 6.63 -2.91
CA PHE A 56 11.32 5.75 -3.04
C PHE A 56 12.43 6.32 -3.93
N ARG A 57 12.16 7.32 -4.78
CA ARG A 57 13.20 7.99 -5.60
C ARG A 57 14.13 8.86 -4.76
N TYR A 58 13.65 9.40 -3.64
CA TYR A 58 14.46 10.22 -2.73
C TYR A 58 15.61 9.40 -2.09
N ASP A 59 15.39 8.09 -1.89
CA ASP A 59 16.41 7.14 -1.41
C ASP A 59 17.65 7.02 -2.32
N SER A 60 17.54 7.36 -3.61
CA SER A 60 18.64 7.15 -4.57
C SER A 60 19.61 8.33 -4.71
N LYS A 61 19.27 9.53 -4.16
CA LYS A 61 20.07 10.75 -4.35
C LYS A 61 20.72 11.31 -3.09
N ASN A 62 20.31 10.84 -1.91
CA ASN A 62 20.88 11.27 -0.63
C ASN A 62 21.64 10.11 0.01
N GLU A 63 22.88 10.36 0.44
CA GLU A 63 23.82 9.37 0.99
C GLU A 63 23.42 8.81 2.38
N LYS A 64 22.12 8.83 2.72
CA LYS A 64 21.58 8.18 3.91
C LYS A 64 20.27 7.47 3.57
N PRO A 65 20.18 6.16 3.87
CA PRO A 65 18.99 5.39 3.58
C PRO A 65 17.90 5.76 4.59
N GLU A 66 16.84 6.39 4.12
CA GLU A 66 15.50 6.08 4.66
C GLU A 66 14.89 4.95 3.83
N ASN A 67 15.72 3.92 3.59
CA ASN A 67 15.27 2.67 3.02
C ASN A 67 14.14 2.18 3.92
N ALA A 68 12.95 2.02 3.35
CA ALA A 68 11.89 1.20 3.89
C ALA A 68 12.41 -0.24 4.00
N SER A 69 13.26 -0.51 4.98
CA SER A 69 13.82 -1.81 5.34
C SER A 69 13.13 -2.30 6.60
N ALA A 70 13.27 -3.58 6.93
CA ALA A 70 12.65 -4.13 8.13
C ALA A 70 13.13 -3.42 9.42
N ASP A 71 14.38 -2.94 9.44
CA ASP A 71 14.97 -2.23 10.58
C ASP A 71 14.64 -0.73 10.61
N ASN A 72 14.20 -0.16 9.49
CA ASN A 72 13.82 1.24 9.36
C ASN A 72 12.58 1.39 8.46
N PRO A 73 11.41 0.92 8.91
CA PRO A 73 10.20 0.99 8.11
C PRO A 73 9.68 2.42 7.99
N VAL A 74 8.90 2.68 6.94
CA VAL A 74 8.20 3.96 6.79
C VAL A 74 7.04 4.00 7.76
N GLU A 75 7.00 5.00 8.64
CA GLU A 75 5.88 5.21 9.54
C GLU A 75 4.67 5.81 8.82
N VAL A 76 3.50 5.19 9.03
CA VAL A 76 2.21 5.65 8.52
C VAL A 76 1.18 5.64 9.66
N PRO A 77 1.29 6.55 10.64
CA PRO A 77 0.46 6.53 11.84
C PRO A 77 -1.00 6.93 11.57
N ASP A 78 -1.24 7.72 10.53
CA ASP A 78 -2.56 8.28 10.20
C ASP A 78 -3.50 7.29 9.47
N VAL A 79 -3.04 6.08 9.22
CA VAL A 79 -3.80 5.05 8.48
C VAL A 79 -3.91 3.80 9.34
N GLU A 80 -5.12 3.26 9.45
CA GLU A 80 -5.33 1.97 10.10
C GLU A 80 -4.72 0.82 9.28
N ALA A 81 -4.09 -0.13 9.96
CA ALA A 81 -3.45 -1.27 9.30
C ALA A 81 -4.41 -2.06 8.40
N ALA A 82 -5.68 -2.20 8.79
CA ALA A 82 -6.70 -2.85 7.99
C ALA A 82 -6.92 -2.14 6.65
N ALA A 83 -7.08 -0.81 6.67
CA ALA A 83 -7.25 -0.01 5.46
C ALA A 83 -6.03 -0.08 4.54
N PHE A 84 -4.83 -0.05 5.11
CA PHE A 84 -3.60 -0.17 4.32
C PHE A 84 -3.48 -1.55 3.66
N LYS A 85 -3.89 -2.64 4.33
CA LYS A 85 -3.95 -3.98 3.74
C LYS A 85 -4.92 -4.06 2.57
N VAL A 86 -6.11 -3.43 2.67
CA VAL A 86 -7.07 -3.35 1.55
C VAL A 86 -6.46 -2.59 0.36
N MET A 87 -5.77 -1.47 0.62
CA MET A 87 -5.06 -0.72 -0.43
C MET A 87 -3.99 -1.59 -1.11
N LEU A 88 -3.21 -2.36 -0.36
CA LEU A 88 -2.23 -3.29 -0.93
C LEU A 88 -2.91 -4.39 -1.76
N SER A 89 -4.01 -4.97 -1.28
CA SER A 89 -4.78 -5.97 -2.03
C SER A 89 -5.30 -5.42 -3.36
N PHE A 90 -5.79 -4.18 -3.37
CA PHE A 90 -6.19 -3.47 -4.58
C PHE A 90 -5.02 -3.27 -5.54
N ILE A 91 -3.89 -2.74 -5.07
CA ILE A 91 -2.70 -2.50 -5.88
C ILE A 91 -2.18 -3.80 -6.53
N TYR A 92 -2.21 -4.92 -5.80
CA TYR A 92 -1.64 -6.18 -6.29
C TYR A 92 -2.58 -6.95 -7.21
N ALA A 93 -3.88 -6.88 -6.98
CA ALA A 93 -4.82 -7.84 -7.56
C ALA A 93 -6.20 -7.27 -7.90
N ASP A 94 -6.38 -5.94 -7.82
CA ASP A 94 -7.69 -5.27 -7.97
C ASP A 94 -8.73 -5.85 -7.00
N ASP A 95 -8.28 -6.27 -5.81
CA ASP A 95 -9.08 -6.97 -4.83
C ASP A 95 -9.55 -6.03 -3.71
N LEU A 96 -10.87 -5.86 -3.64
CA LEU A 96 -11.57 -5.05 -2.65
C LEU A 96 -12.53 -5.89 -1.79
N SER A 97 -12.35 -7.22 -1.72
CA SER A 97 -13.26 -8.09 -0.95
C SER A 97 -13.33 -7.75 0.55
N GLU A 98 -12.25 -7.18 1.08
CA GLU A 98 -12.12 -6.76 2.49
C GLU A 98 -12.50 -5.28 2.70
N LEU A 99 -12.95 -4.58 1.66
CA LEU A 99 -13.47 -3.21 1.76
C LEU A 99 -14.89 -3.24 2.34
N ASP A 100 -15.11 -2.53 3.43
CA ASP A 100 -16.41 -2.39 4.08
C ASP A 100 -16.74 -0.91 4.40
N GLY A 101 -17.91 -0.65 4.96
CA GLY A 101 -18.35 0.70 5.28
C GLY A 101 -17.50 1.40 6.34
N ASP A 102 -16.82 0.64 7.20
CA ASP A 102 -16.04 1.16 8.32
C ASP A 102 -14.62 1.55 7.86
N ASN A 103 -14.04 0.79 6.93
CA ASN A 103 -12.70 1.04 6.41
C ASN A 103 -12.66 1.82 5.09
N ALA A 104 -13.78 2.00 4.38
CA ALA A 104 -13.80 2.63 3.07
C ALA A 104 -13.16 4.03 3.03
N MET A 105 -13.46 4.88 4.02
CA MET A 105 -12.89 6.22 4.10
C MET A 105 -11.39 6.19 4.40
N ALA A 106 -10.95 5.28 5.26
CA ALA A 106 -9.54 5.13 5.60
C ALA A 106 -8.73 4.59 4.39
N VAL A 107 -9.28 3.64 3.63
CA VAL A 107 -8.68 3.13 2.39
C VAL A 107 -8.58 4.25 1.35
N LEU A 108 -9.62 5.07 1.23
CA LEU A 108 -9.66 6.22 0.34
C LEU A 108 -8.56 7.25 0.70
N CYS A 109 -8.37 7.51 1.99
CA CYS A 109 -7.34 8.42 2.49
C CYS A 109 -5.91 7.86 2.31
N ALA A 110 -5.72 6.57 2.56
CA ALA A 110 -4.43 5.89 2.39
C ALA A 110 -3.95 5.91 0.92
N GLY A 111 -4.88 5.89 -0.03
CA GLY A 111 -4.62 5.83 -1.48
C GLY A 111 -4.06 7.10 -2.12
N GLY A 112 -3.83 8.19 -1.37
CA GLY A 112 -3.01 9.33 -1.79
C GLY A 112 -3.21 9.84 -3.22
N ASN A 113 -4.27 10.63 -3.44
CA ASN A 113 -4.40 11.69 -4.46
C ASN A 113 -3.89 11.42 -5.90
N ASN A 114 -4.48 10.42 -6.57
CA ASN A 114 -4.95 10.62 -7.95
C ASN A 114 -6.07 9.65 -8.39
N PHE A 115 -6.42 8.64 -7.59
CA PHE A 115 -7.54 7.74 -7.92
C PHE A 115 -8.92 8.30 -7.54
N VAL A 116 -8.95 9.40 -6.78
CA VAL A 116 -10.18 10.05 -6.24
C VAL A 116 -10.29 11.50 -6.71
N PHE A 117 -9.88 11.82 -7.93
CA PHE A 117 -10.06 13.19 -8.46
C PHE A 117 -11.54 13.62 -8.54
N ASN A 118 -12.51 12.70 -8.41
CA ASN A 118 -13.93 12.99 -8.66
C ASN A 118 -14.86 13.02 -7.43
N VAL A 119 -14.41 12.70 -6.20
CA VAL A 119 -15.30 12.70 -5.00
C VAL A 119 -15.01 13.85 -4.04
N MET A 120 -13.81 14.45 -4.07
CA MET A 120 -13.50 15.64 -3.25
C MET A 120 -14.22 16.93 -3.72
N ASN A 121 -14.80 16.95 -4.92
CA ASN A 121 -15.44 18.17 -5.46
C ASN A 121 -16.90 18.36 -4.99
N THR A 122 -17.54 17.35 -4.39
CA THR A 122 -18.94 17.41 -3.93
C THR A 122 -19.11 17.58 -2.43
N CYS A 123 -18.17 17.12 -1.59
CA CYS A 123 -18.32 17.22 -0.13
C CYS A 123 -17.78 18.52 0.49
N PHE A 124 -16.95 19.32 -0.21
CA PHE A 124 -16.45 20.61 0.30
C PHE A 124 -16.96 21.84 -0.46
N ARG A 125 -18.00 21.68 -1.28
CA ARG A 125 -18.59 22.76 -2.09
C ARG A 125 -20.06 23.09 -1.79
N GLY A 126 -20.48 22.91 -0.55
CA GLY A 126 -21.68 23.53 0.01
C GLY A 126 -21.63 23.45 1.53
N ARG A 127 -21.17 24.49 2.25
CA ARG A 127 -22.04 25.57 2.73
C ARG A 127 -23.36 25.75 1.99
#